data_AF-I3ECZ9-F1
#
_entry.id   AF-I3ECZ9-F1
#
_cell.length_a   1.000
_cell.length_b   1.000
_cell.length_c   1.000
_cell.angle_alpha   90.00
_cell.angle_beta   90.00
_cell.angle_gamma   90.00
#
_symmetry.space_group_name_H-M   'P 1'
#
loop_
_entity.id
_entity.type
_entity.pdbx_description
1 polymer ?
#
loop_
_entity_poly.entity_id
_entity_poly.type
_entity_poly.pdbx_seq_one_letter_code
_entity_poly.pdbx_strand_id
1 'polypeptide(L)'
;MPTAYEEFLKGNFLCNPKFLIQSYFFEYIDSVEMYEEFVRAVYELITEQISNKDEKKSESVCMETGKKAQEVFDSLFIKQDSAELPSKVEYIKHFRLVEHKLNDELQPMPYFEKKIYYVNS
;
A
#
# COMPACT_ATOMS: atom_id res chain seq x y z
N MET A 1 17.37 -1.08 0.90
CA MET A 1 17.27 0.25 1.52
C MET A 1 18.49 0.44 2.40
N PRO A 2 19.07 1.65 2.46
CA PRO A 2 20.31 1.87 3.19
C PRO A 2 20.11 1.49 4.66
N THR A 3 21.03 0.70 5.21
CA THR A 3 20.98 0.28 6.62
C THR A 3 21.98 1.05 7.48
N ALA A 4 22.88 1.81 6.83
CA ALA A 4 23.84 2.68 7.47
C ALA A 4 23.84 4.08 6.82
N TYR A 5 24.25 5.09 7.60
CA TYR A 5 24.32 6.49 7.15
C TYR A 5 25.25 6.67 5.95
N GLU A 6 26.39 5.98 5.92
CA GLU A 6 27.33 6.05 4.79
C GLU A 6 26.73 5.52 3.48
N GLU A 7 25.88 4.49 3.55
CA GLU A 7 25.19 3.95 2.37
C GLU A 7 24.12 4.92 1.86
N PHE A 8 23.44 5.62 2.76
CA PHE A 8 22.49 6.66 2.41
C PHE A 8 23.19 7.79 1.64
N LEU A 9 24.35 8.26 2.12
CA LEU A 9 25.11 9.33 1.48
C LEU A 9 25.59 8.97 0.06
N LYS A 10 25.84 7.69 -0.22
CA LYS A 10 26.22 7.24 -1.57
C LYS A 10 25.08 7.38 -2.58
N GLY A 11 23.83 7.45 -2.14
CA GLY A 11 22.67 7.61 -3.02
C GLY A 11 22.35 6.39 -3.90
N ASN A 12 23.11 5.29 -3.81
CA ASN A 12 22.94 4.09 -4.64
C ASN A 12 21.54 3.45 -4.50
N PHE A 13 20.86 3.69 -3.37
CA PHE A 13 19.49 3.21 -3.17
C PHE A 13 18.48 3.86 -4.12
N LEU A 14 18.77 5.03 -4.70
CA LEU A 14 17.91 5.70 -5.67
C LEU A 14 17.72 4.84 -6.94
N CYS A 15 18.71 4.02 -7.27
CA CYS A 15 18.65 3.09 -8.40
C CYS A 15 18.12 1.70 -8.02
N ASN A 16 17.68 1.49 -6.77
CA ASN A 16 17.15 0.21 -6.32
C ASN A 16 15.73 0.00 -6.87
N PRO A 17 15.38 -1.17 -7.44
CA PRO A 17 14.04 -1.41 -7.97
C PRO A 17 12.91 -1.16 -6.96
N LYS A 18 13.10 -1.52 -5.68
CA LYS A 18 12.11 -1.26 -4.64
C LYS A 18 11.89 0.24 -4.46
N PHE A 19 12.96 1.04 -4.43
CA PHE A 19 12.85 2.49 -4.31
C PHE A 19 12.16 3.09 -5.55
N LEU A 20 12.56 2.68 -6.75
CA LEU A 20 11.97 3.18 -8.00
C LEU A 20 10.46 2.89 -8.08
N ILE A 21 10.03 1.68 -7.72
CA ILE A 21 8.61 1.32 -7.66
C ILE A 21 7.87 2.18 -6.63
N GLN A 22 8.46 2.38 -5.44
CA GLN A 22 7.85 3.23 -4.41
C GLN A 22 7.74 4.69 -4.86
N SER A 23 8.77 5.22 -5.51
CA SER A 23 8.78 6.58 -6.05
C SER A 23 7.74 6.75 -7.17
N TYR A 24 7.58 5.73 -8.02
CA TYR A 24 6.53 5.73 -9.05
C TYR A 24 5.14 5.79 -8.41
N PHE A 25 4.84 4.95 -7.42
CA PHE A 25 3.55 5.02 -6.74
C PHE A 25 3.33 6.38 -6.05
N PHE A 26 4.36 6.93 -5.41
CA PHE A 26 4.26 8.23 -4.77
C PHE A 26 4.02 9.38 -5.77
N GLU A 27 4.64 9.31 -6.96
CA GLU A 27 4.51 10.35 -7.98
C GLU A 27 3.18 10.28 -8.75
N TYR A 28 2.67 9.07 -9.01
CA TYR A 28 1.54 8.86 -9.91
C TYR A 28 0.24 8.42 -9.22
N ILE A 29 0.28 7.95 -7.98
CA ILE A 29 -0.91 7.60 -7.20
C ILE A 29 -1.14 8.70 -6.15
N ASP A 30 -1.75 9.81 -6.60
CA ASP A 30 -1.96 11.02 -5.79
C ASP A 30 -3.41 11.21 -5.27
N SER A 31 -4.33 10.29 -5.59
CA SER A 31 -5.71 10.31 -5.12
C SER A 31 -6.11 9.02 -4.41
N VAL A 32 -7.13 9.13 -3.54
CA VAL A 32 -7.71 7.98 -2.83
C VAL A 32 -8.28 6.97 -3.83
N GLU A 33 -8.98 7.46 -4.86
CA GLU A 33 -9.59 6.65 -5.90
C GLU A 33 -8.53 5.85 -6.67
N MET A 34 -7.43 6.48 -7.07
CA MET A 34 -6.35 5.75 -7.75
C MET A 34 -5.69 4.70 -6.87
N TYR A 35 -5.59 4.96 -5.56
CA TYR A 35 -5.09 3.97 -4.62
C TYR A 35 -6.05 2.78 -4.48
N GLU A 36 -7.36 3.03 -4.42
CA GLU A 36 -8.38 1.98 -4.40
C GLU A 36 -8.37 1.13 -5.68
N GLU A 37 -8.26 1.78 -6.85
CA GLU A 37 -8.12 1.11 -8.15
C GLU A 37 -6.86 0.24 -8.21
N PHE A 38 -5.73 0.74 -7.71
CA PHE A 38 -4.48 0.00 -7.65
C PHE A 38 -4.61 -1.24 -6.75
N VAL A 39 -5.14 -1.08 -5.53
CA VAL A 39 -5.34 -2.19 -4.59
C VAL A 39 -6.28 -3.24 -5.19
N ARG A 40 -7.35 -2.81 -5.90
CA ARG A 40 -8.27 -3.71 -6.58
C ARG A 40 -7.58 -4.49 -7.71
N ALA A 41 -6.80 -3.82 -8.55
CA ALA A 41 -6.05 -4.48 -9.61
C ALA A 41 -5.06 -5.53 -9.06
N VAL A 42 -4.35 -5.21 -7.96
CA VAL A 42 -3.46 -6.16 -7.28
C VAL A 42 -4.24 -7.35 -6.73
N TYR A 43 -5.39 -7.10 -6.10
CA TYR A 43 -6.28 -8.15 -5.59
C TYR A 43 -6.71 -9.10 -6.71
N GLU A 44 -7.26 -8.56 -7.80
CA GLU A 44 -7.73 -9.32 -8.96
C GLU A 44 -6.60 -10.16 -9.56
N LEU A 45 -5.45 -9.56 -9.86
CA LEU A 45 -4.28 -10.25 -10.42
C LEU A 45 -3.83 -11.43 -9.55
N ILE A 46 -3.81 -11.28 -8.23
CA ILE A 46 -3.40 -12.36 -7.33
C ILE A 46 -4.47 -13.46 -7.27
N THR A 47 -5.74 -13.08 -7.16
CA THR A 47 -6.85 -14.05 -7.09
C THR A 47 -6.99 -14.88 -8.36
N GLU A 48 -6.75 -14.31 -9.55
CA GLU A 48 -6.71 -15.06 -10.80
C GLU A 48 -5.66 -16.19 -10.77
N GLN A 49 -4.48 -15.93 -10.19
CA GLN A 49 -3.44 -16.96 -10.04
C GLN A 49 -3.83 -18.06 -9.06
N ILE A 50 -4.71 -17.76 -8.08
CA ILE A 50 -5.23 -18.74 -7.13
C ILE A 50 -6.32 -19.60 -7.80
N SER A 51 -7.22 -18.98 -8.56
CA SER A 51 -8.38 -19.64 -9.21
C SER A 51 -8.01 -20.50 -10.42
N ASN A 52 -6.88 -20.26 -11.09
CA ASN A 52 -6.39 -21.08 -12.22
C ASN A 52 -6.06 -22.54 -11.86
N LYS A 53 -6.21 -22.95 -10.60
CA LYS A 53 -6.02 -24.34 -10.13
C LYS A 53 -7.06 -25.33 -10.67
N ASP A 54 -8.22 -24.87 -11.12
CA ASP A 54 -9.34 -25.78 -11.41
C ASP A 54 -9.43 -26.23 -12.89
N GLU A 55 -8.76 -25.58 -13.85
CA GLU A 55 -8.99 -25.84 -15.28
C GLU A 55 -7.80 -26.33 -16.13
N LYS A 56 -6.54 -26.27 -15.67
CA LYS A 56 -5.39 -26.68 -16.51
C LYS A 56 -4.50 -27.76 -15.88
N LYS A 57 -4.72 -28.97 -16.39
CA LYS A 57 -4.06 -30.26 -16.11
C LYS A 57 -2.59 -30.30 -16.62
N SER A 58 -1.70 -29.46 -16.09
CA SER A 58 -0.24 -29.66 -16.18
C SER A 58 0.42 -29.57 -14.80
N GLU A 59 1.02 -30.68 -14.37
CA GLU A 59 0.88 -31.18 -12.99
C GLU A 59 2.04 -30.81 -12.04
N SER A 60 2.87 -29.81 -12.33
CA SER A 60 3.95 -29.40 -11.39
C SER A 60 4.15 -27.89 -11.27
N VAL A 61 4.25 -27.16 -12.37
CA VAL A 61 4.55 -25.70 -12.34
C VAL A 61 3.35 -24.88 -11.85
N CYS A 62 2.12 -25.27 -12.19
CA CYS A 62 0.91 -24.52 -11.86
C CYS A 62 0.57 -24.54 -10.34
N MET A 63 0.88 -25.65 -9.65
CA MET A 63 0.58 -25.77 -8.21
C MET A 63 1.49 -24.89 -7.35
N GLU A 64 2.77 -24.77 -7.70
CA GLU A 64 3.72 -23.93 -6.95
C GLU A 64 3.38 -22.44 -7.07
N THR A 65 2.99 -21.99 -8.28
CA THR A 65 2.56 -20.61 -8.52
C THR A 65 1.29 -20.27 -7.72
N GLY A 66 0.29 -21.15 -7.72
CA GLY A 66 -0.95 -20.91 -6.99
C GLY A 66 -0.79 -20.97 -5.46
N LYS A 67 0.13 -21.78 -4.94
CA LYS A 67 0.47 -21.76 -3.50
C LYS A 67 1.19 -20.46 -3.14
N LYS A 68 2.14 -20.03 -3.97
CA LYS A 68 2.85 -18.77 -3.73
C LYS A 68 1.93 -17.56 -3.80
N ALA A 69 0.99 -17.55 -4.76
CA ALA A 69 -0.04 -16.53 -4.86
C ALA A 69 -0.90 -16.47 -3.59
N GLN A 70 -1.28 -17.62 -3.03
CA GLN A 70 -2.01 -17.67 -1.75
C GLN A 70 -1.19 -17.09 -0.59
N GLU A 71 0.09 -17.47 -0.46
CA GLU A 71 0.96 -16.91 0.58
C GLU A 71 1.09 -15.39 0.47
N VAL A 72 1.22 -14.87 -0.75
CA VAL A 72 1.26 -13.43 -1.01
C VAL A 72 -0.08 -12.78 -0.65
N PHE A 73 -1.20 -13.38 -1.06
CA PHE A 73 -2.55 -12.91 -0.72
C PHE A 73 -2.74 -12.76 0.79
N ASP A 74 -2.42 -13.82 1.56
CA ASP A 74 -2.60 -13.84 3.01
C ASP A 74 -1.69 -12.82 3.73
N SER A 75 -0.57 -12.45 3.11
CA SER A 75 0.33 -11.40 3.63
C SER A 75 -0.13 -9.97 3.36
N LEU A 76 -0.92 -9.76 2.31
CA LEU A 76 -1.35 -8.43 1.84
C LEU A 76 -2.77 -8.09 2.26
N PHE A 77 -3.65 -9.09 2.32
CA PHE A 77 -5.08 -8.91 2.55
C PHE A 77 -5.53 -9.60 3.83
N ILE A 78 -6.51 -9.00 4.49
CA ILE A 78 -7.17 -9.56 5.67
C ILE A 78 -8.67 -9.61 5.43
N LYS A 79 -9.32 -10.70 5.85
CA LYS A 79 -10.76 -10.80 5.78
C LYS A 79 -11.43 -9.80 6.71
N GLN A 80 -12.54 -9.23 6.27
CA GLN A 80 -13.29 -8.24 7.04
C GLN A 80 -13.82 -8.80 8.38
N ASP A 81 -14.15 -10.09 8.41
CA ASP A 81 -14.62 -10.83 9.58
C ASP A 81 -13.49 -11.45 10.41
N SER A 82 -12.23 -11.16 10.08
CA SER A 82 -11.09 -11.69 10.82
C SER A 82 -11.03 -11.12 12.24
N ALA A 83 -10.82 -12.00 13.22
CA ALA A 83 -10.58 -11.61 14.62
C ALA A 83 -9.32 -10.76 14.81
N GLU A 84 -8.36 -10.82 13.86
CA GLU A 84 -7.14 -10.01 13.87
C GLU A 84 -7.34 -8.60 13.33
N LEU A 85 -8.45 -8.32 12.63
CA LEU A 85 -8.65 -7.02 11.98
C LEU A 85 -8.55 -5.84 12.95
N PRO A 86 -9.18 -5.85 14.15
CA PRO A 86 -9.14 -4.72 15.07
C PRO A 86 -7.72 -4.33 15.52
N SER A 87 -6.85 -5.32 15.75
CA SER A 87 -5.46 -5.05 16.15
C SER A 87 -4.62 -4.58 14.96
N LYS A 88 -4.83 -5.15 13.76
CA LYS A 88 -4.10 -4.74 12.56
C LYS A 88 -4.41 -3.32 12.11
N VAL A 89 -5.59 -2.77 12.41
CA VAL A 89 -5.97 -1.39 12.02
C VAL A 89 -5.90 -0.39 13.18
N GLU A 90 -5.42 -0.79 14.35
CA GLU A 90 -5.37 0.07 15.54
C GLU A 90 -4.53 1.34 15.30
N TYR A 91 -3.45 1.22 14.53
CA TYR A 91 -2.58 2.34 14.16
C TYR A 91 -3.33 3.51 13.47
N ILE A 92 -4.41 3.22 12.74
CA ILE A 92 -5.24 4.25 12.09
C ILE A 92 -5.87 5.17 13.14
N LYS A 93 -6.25 4.61 14.30
CA LYS A 93 -6.78 5.42 15.41
C LYS A 93 -5.72 6.36 15.97
N HIS A 94 -4.48 5.91 16.08
CA HIS A 94 -3.37 6.76 16.52
C HIS A 94 -3.10 7.90 15.53
N PHE A 95 -3.12 7.64 14.22
CA PHE A 95 -2.97 8.70 13.21
C PHE A 95 -4.07 9.75 13.31
N ARG A 96 -5.34 9.33 13.41
CA ARG A 96 -6.48 10.26 13.58
C ARG A 96 -6.35 11.11 14.84
N LEU A 97 -5.88 10.51 15.94
CA LEU A 97 -5.64 11.24 17.19
C LEU A 97 -4.55 12.30 17.03
N VAL A 98 -3.45 11.96 16.36
CA VAL A 98 -2.36 12.91 16.08
C VAL A 98 -2.85 14.04 15.18
N GLU A 99 -3.57 13.72 14.11
CA GLU A 99 -4.16 14.71 13.20
C GLU A 99 -5.08 15.68 13.93
N HIS A 100 -5.97 15.18 14.79
CA HIS A 100 -6.87 16.01 15.60
C HIS A 100 -6.09 16.96 16.52
N LYS A 101 -5.10 16.45 17.25
CA LYS A 101 -4.28 17.28 18.14
C LYS A 101 -3.50 18.35 17.39
N LEU A 102 -2.93 18.01 16.23
CA LEU A 102 -2.21 18.97 15.39
C LEU A 102 -3.14 20.07 14.86
N ASN A 103 -4.37 19.73 14.49
CA ASN A 103 -5.35 20.69 14.00
C ASN A 103 -5.93 21.59 15.11
N ASP A 104 -5.96 21.12 16.35
CA ASP A 104 -6.46 21.89 17.51
C ASP A 104 -5.39 22.78 18.17
N GLU A 105 -4.14 22.31 18.28
CA GLU A 105 -3.08 22.98 19.07
C GLU A 105 -2.15 23.86 18.23
N LEU A 106 -2.07 23.67 16.92
CA LEU A 106 -1.15 24.41 16.04
C LEU A 106 -1.93 25.15 14.95
N GLN A 107 -1.57 26.41 14.71
CA GLN A 107 -1.84 27.08 13.42
C GLN A 107 -1.47 26.11 12.28
N PRO A 108 -2.22 26.11 11.15
CA PRO A 108 -2.07 25.11 10.10
C PRO A 108 -0.60 24.88 9.79
N MET A 109 -0.17 23.61 9.88
CA MET A 109 1.22 23.23 9.66
C MET A 109 1.72 23.88 8.36
N PRO A 110 2.91 24.52 8.33
CA PRO A 110 3.36 25.30 7.17
C PRO A 110 3.49 24.51 5.86
N TYR A 111 3.47 23.17 5.92
CA TYR A 111 3.52 22.28 4.76
C TYR A 111 2.16 21.78 4.30
N PHE A 112 1.08 22.16 4.98
CA PHE A 112 -0.30 21.78 4.65
C PHE A 112 -1.06 23.00 4.14
N GLU A 113 -0.79 23.39 2.88
CA GLU A 113 -1.68 24.30 2.18
C GLU A 113 -2.99 23.58 1.88
N LYS A 114 -3.99 23.81 2.74
CA LYS A 114 -5.37 23.47 2.42
C LYS A 114 -5.80 24.35 1.26
N LYS A 115 -5.65 23.88 0.01
CA LYS A 115 -6.21 24.55 -1.16
C LYS A 115 -7.74 24.50 -1.06
N ILE A 116 -8.32 25.52 -0.44
CA ILE A 116 -9.75 25.76 -0.44
C ILE A 116 -10.09 26.33 -1.82
N TYR A 117 -10.63 25.51 -2.72
CA TYR A 117 -11.26 26.00 -3.94
C TYR A 117 -12.61 26.60 -3.56
N TYR A 118 -12.70 27.93 -3.54
CA TYR A 118 -14.00 28.60 -3.56
C TYR A 118 -14.58 28.44 -4.96
N VAL A 119 -15.62 27.61 -5.08
CA VAL A 119 -16.51 27.64 -6.24
C VAL A 119 -17.40 28.87 -6.05
N ASN A 120 -17.04 29.97 -6.69
CA ASN A 120 -17.95 31.11 -6.82
C ASN A 120 -19.13 30.65 -7.68
N SER A 121 -20.31 30.65 -7.07
CA SER A 121 -21.61 30.43 -7.74
C SER A 121 -21.94 31.55 -8.72
#